data_AF-A0A5J4T8G9-F1
#
_entry.id   AF-A0A5J4T8G9-F1
#
_cell.length_a   1.000
_cell.length_b   1.000
_cell.length_c   1.000
_cell.angle_alpha   90.00
_cell.angle_beta   90.00
_cell.angle_gamma   90.00
#
_symmetry.space_group_name_H-M   'P 1'
#
loop_
_entity.id
_entity.type
_entity.pdbx_description
1 polymer ?
#
loop_
_entity_poly.entity_id
_entity_poly.type
_entity_poly.pdbx_seq_one_letter_code
_entity_poly.pdbx_strand_id
1 'polypeptide(L)'
;ITITDAEGKTAAAAEKKAVKGEQEIPLSIDKPNLWWPAGYGKAYLYSLKVEVVQNGKTVQELQQKIGIRTVELVKKDPAGKQTFYFKVNGRKVLIHGENHIPLDYIKCYATDAEYDRIFKLLENPNVNLIRIWGGGVVEEDSYYERCDEMGILIWHDMFLHSNTYPDYDPEFSANFMAEVEGIIRKVRPHVCFALICGGNEQQEGWDEWGWKGNLDRFYGDKFFNELTPPLAAKLCPDLPYIPNPPSGGPAQAGEFLSIHIKAHIFLEGLGPGITFVGLAGFGNEEGVRGAIVKITPVVTFTDCRRLAVHAAVGGVGNIGKIRTEFGRQRG
;
A
#
# COMPACT_ATOMS: atom_id res chain seq x y z
N ILE A 1 -11.73 30.14 -1.44
CA ILE A 1 -11.52 28.75 -0.96
C ILE A 1 -12.34 28.60 0.31
N THR A 2 -13.16 27.56 0.38
CA THR A 2 -14.04 27.29 1.52
C THR A 2 -13.92 25.83 1.90
N ILE A 3 -13.78 25.55 3.18
CA ILE A 3 -13.83 24.20 3.75
C ILE A 3 -15.06 24.12 4.63
N THR A 4 -15.92 23.14 4.39
CA THR A 4 -17.11 22.88 5.22
C THR A 4 -17.05 21.53 5.90
N ASP A 5 -17.63 21.47 7.10
CA ASP A 5 -17.81 20.24 7.87
C ASP A 5 -18.92 19.34 7.29
N ALA A 6 -19.17 18.19 7.91
CA ALA A 6 -20.14 17.22 7.42
C ALA A 6 -21.59 17.74 7.48
N GLU A 7 -21.85 18.71 8.34
CA GLU A 7 -23.12 19.40 8.50
C GLU A 7 -23.27 20.62 7.56
N GLY A 8 -22.25 20.91 6.75
CA GLY A 8 -22.23 22.01 5.78
C GLY A 8 -21.86 23.37 6.37
N LYS A 9 -21.44 23.43 7.64
CA LYS A 9 -20.96 24.67 8.27
C LYS A 9 -19.51 24.93 7.87
N THR A 10 -19.19 26.20 7.62
CA THR A 10 -17.84 26.63 7.27
C THR A 10 -16.86 26.40 8.42
N ALA A 11 -15.86 25.54 8.18
CA ALA A 11 -14.76 25.26 9.09
C ALA A 11 -13.58 26.23 8.87
N ALA A 12 -13.30 26.59 7.60
CA ALA A 12 -12.31 27.61 7.24
C ALA A 12 -12.65 28.22 5.88
N ALA A 13 -12.25 29.47 5.66
CA ALA A 13 -12.36 30.11 4.36
C ALA A 13 -11.24 31.13 4.17
N ALA A 14 -10.81 31.30 2.92
CA ALA A 14 -9.84 32.31 2.52
C ALA A 14 -10.14 32.80 1.11
N GLU A 15 -9.85 34.07 0.89
CA GLU A 15 -9.94 34.72 -0.42
C GLU A 15 -8.63 35.46 -0.71
N LYS A 16 -8.16 35.37 -1.95
CA LYS A 16 -6.96 36.06 -2.41
C LYS A 16 -7.14 36.46 -3.86
N LYS A 17 -6.63 37.63 -4.22
CA LYS A 17 -6.54 38.05 -5.63
C LYS A 17 -5.64 37.09 -6.40
N ALA A 18 -6.20 36.41 -7.40
CA ALA A 18 -5.45 35.52 -8.26
C ALA A 18 -4.39 36.32 -9.05
N VAL A 19 -3.15 35.81 -9.06
CA VAL A 19 -2.05 36.32 -9.87
C VAL A 19 -1.45 35.16 -10.67
N LYS A 20 -0.69 35.47 -11.73
CA LYS A 20 -0.07 34.46 -12.58
C LYS A 20 0.96 33.64 -11.78
N GLY A 21 0.88 32.31 -11.88
CA GLY A 21 1.81 31.38 -11.25
C GLY A 21 1.19 30.58 -10.11
N GLU A 22 1.99 29.73 -9.46
CA GLU A 22 1.59 28.95 -8.29
C GLU A 22 1.32 29.88 -7.10
N GLN A 23 0.26 29.61 -6.35
CA GLN A 23 -0.17 30.41 -5.21
C GLN A 23 -0.41 29.52 -4.01
N GLU A 24 0.22 29.87 -2.90
CA GLU A 24 -0.09 29.30 -1.58
C GLU A 24 -1.06 30.23 -0.85
N ILE A 25 -2.12 29.64 -0.28
CA ILE A 25 -3.13 30.33 0.51
C ILE A 25 -3.28 29.54 1.82
N PRO A 26 -2.73 30.05 2.94
CA PRO A 26 -2.82 29.35 4.21
C PRO A 26 -4.27 29.33 4.71
N LEU A 27 -4.69 28.18 5.21
CA LEU A 27 -5.96 27.95 5.88
C LEU A 27 -5.70 27.27 7.21
N SER A 28 -6.45 27.64 8.25
CA SER A 28 -6.40 26.99 9.55
C SER A 28 -7.80 26.61 9.99
N ILE A 29 -7.94 25.42 10.56
CA ILE A 29 -9.17 24.95 11.19
C ILE A 29 -8.86 24.76 12.67
N ASP A 30 -9.52 25.54 13.52
CA ASP A 30 -9.34 25.42 14.96
C ASP A 30 -10.01 24.14 15.48
N LYS A 31 -9.24 23.32 16.21
CA LYS A 31 -9.69 22.03 16.78
C LYS A 31 -10.36 21.13 15.72
N PRO A 32 -9.61 20.71 14.69
CA PRO A 32 -10.19 19.95 13.58
C PRO A 32 -10.67 18.58 14.05
N ASN A 33 -11.83 18.15 13.55
CA ASN A 33 -12.15 16.73 13.48
C ASN A 33 -11.12 16.03 12.60
N LEU A 34 -10.46 15.01 13.14
CA LEU A 34 -9.39 14.29 12.46
C LEU A 34 -9.94 13.09 11.67
N TRP A 35 -9.27 12.78 10.56
CA TRP A 35 -9.45 11.53 9.84
C TRP A 35 -8.73 10.40 10.59
N TRP A 36 -9.41 9.29 10.81
CA TRP A 36 -8.87 8.10 11.46
C TRP A 36 -8.98 6.86 10.57
N PRO A 37 -7.99 5.96 10.63
CA PRO A 37 -8.08 4.69 9.95
C PRO A 37 -9.14 3.78 10.61
N ALA A 38 -9.64 2.81 9.85
CA ALA A 38 -10.63 1.84 10.29
C ALA A 38 -10.19 1.16 11.60
N GLY A 39 -11.12 1.08 12.55
CA GLY A 39 -10.89 0.56 13.90
C GLY A 39 -10.30 1.56 14.91
N TYR A 40 -9.93 2.78 14.50
CA TYR A 40 -9.31 3.79 15.39
C TYR A 40 -10.13 5.06 15.58
N GLY A 41 -11.20 5.25 14.80
CA GLY A 41 -12.10 6.39 14.89
C GLY A 41 -12.90 6.56 13.61
N LYS A 42 -13.60 7.71 13.50
CA LYS A 42 -14.30 8.08 12.27
C LYS A 42 -13.29 8.59 11.23
N ALA A 43 -13.39 8.09 10.00
CA ALA A 43 -12.72 8.65 8.82
C ALA A 43 -13.37 10.00 8.44
N TYR A 44 -13.10 11.04 9.22
CA TYR A 44 -13.74 12.34 9.03
C TYR A 44 -13.22 13.05 7.78
N LEU A 45 -14.14 13.43 6.88
CA LEU A 45 -13.85 14.16 5.65
C LEU A 45 -14.62 15.49 5.64
N TYR A 46 -13.90 16.58 5.36
CA TYR A 46 -14.46 17.88 5.03
C TYR A 46 -14.72 17.99 3.53
N SER A 47 -15.56 18.94 3.13
CA SER A 47 -15.69 19.33 1.72
C SER A 47 -14.84 20.58 1.47
N LEU A 48 -13.88 20.49 0.56
CA LEU A 48 -13.12 21.61 0.02
C LEU A 48 -13.80 22.12 -1.25
N LYS A 49 -14.03 23.43 -1.31
CA LYS A 49 -14.48 24.14 -2.50
C LYS A 49 -13.48 25.23 -2.86
N VAL A 50 -12.94 25.19 -4.08
CA VAL A 50 -12.07 26.22 -4.64
C VAL A 50 -12.78 26.85 -5.82
N GLU A 51 -12.91 28.18 -5.81
CA GLU A 51 -13.56 28.94 -6.87
C GLU A 51 -12.61 30.01 -7.39
N VAL A 52 -12.53 30.13 -8.71
CA VAL A 52 -11.89 31.25 -9.39
C VAL A 52 -12.98 32.19 -9.87
N VAL A 53 -12.96 33.42 -9.39
CA VAL A 53 -13.99 34.44 -9.70
C VAL A 53 -13.38 35.53 -10.57
N GLN A 54 -14.02 35.82 -11.70
CA GLN A 54 -13.66 36.92 -12.60
C GLN A 54 -14.89 37.78 -12.85
N ASN A 55 -14.78 39.10 -12.64
CA ASN A 55 -15.87 40.06 -12.82
C ASN A 55 -17.18 39.68 -12.09
N GLY A 56 -17.05 39.14 -10.88
CA GLY A 56 -18.19 38.71 -10.05
C GLY A 56 -18.84 37.39 -10.48
N LYS A 57 -18.25 36.64 -11.43
CA LYS A 57 -18.73 35.32 -11.85
C LYS A 57 -17.69 34.24 -11.58
N THR A 58 -18.12 33.09 -11.07
CA THR A 58 -17.26 31.89 -10.97
C THR A 58 -16.97 31.39 -12.37
N VAL A 59 -15.68 31.39 -12.76
CA VAL A 59 -15.21 30.90 -14.06
C VAL A 59 -14.63 29.48 -13.99
N GLN A 60 -14.24 29.05 -12.79
CA GLN A 60 -13.76 27.69 -12.54
C GLN A 60 -14.07 27.30 -11.11
N GLU A 61 -14.39 26.03 -10.91
CA GLU A 61 -14.67 25.44 -9.60
C GLU A 61 -14.01 24.07 -9.48
N LEU A 62 -13.51 23.77 -8.29
CA LEU A 62 -13.06 22.44 -7.87
C LEU A 62 -13.75 22.11 -6.54
N GLN A 63 -14.31 20.90 -6.47
CA GLN A 63 -14.82 20.32 -5.24
C GLN A 63 -14.08 19.03 -4.95
N GLN A 64 -13.65 18.84 -3.70
CA GLN A 64 -12.96 17.63 -3.28
C GLN A 64 -13.25 17.33 -1.81
N LYS A 65 -13.24 16.05 -1.43
CA LYS A 65 -13.15 15.67 -0.02
C LYS A 65 -11.72 15.75 0.46
N ILE A 66 -11.52 16.25 1.68
CA ILE A 66 -10.22 16.31 2.33
C ILE A 66 -10.33 15.79 3.77
N GLY A 67 -9.29 15.10 4.24
CA GLY A 67 -9.17 14.70 5.64
C GLY A 67 -7.94 15.32 6.27
N ILE A 68 -7.98 15.47 7.60
CA ILE A 68 -6.88 16.05 8.38
C ILE A 68 -6.30 14.95 9.26
N ARG A 69 -5.05 14.60 9.04
CA ARG A 69 -4.33 13.63 9.88
C ARG A 69 -2.83 13.87 9.87
N THR A 70 -2.14 13.30 10.85
CA THR A 70 -0.68 13.07 10.80
C THR A 70 -0.44 11.58 10.60
N VAL A 71 0.61 11.22 9.86
CA VAL A 71 1.03 9.83 9.69
C VAL A 71 2.55 9.73 9.82
N GLU A 72 3.01 8.82 10.66
CA GLU A 72 4.42 8.55 10.90
C GLU A 72 4.68 7.05 10.75
N LEU A 73 5.81 6.68 10.16
CA LEU A 73 6.32 5.32 10.18
C LEU A 73 7.46 5.24 11.20
N VAL A 74 7.22 4.55 12.32
CA VAL A 74 8.20 4.44 13.40
C VAL A 74 9.12 3.27 13.15
N LYS A 75 10.36 3.59 12.78
CA LYS A 75 11.42 2.61 12.42
C LYS A 75 12.35 2.25 13.59
N LYS A 76 12.35 3.07 14.63
CA LYS A 76 13.11 2.85 15.87
C LYS A 76 12.27 3.28 17.08
N ASP A 77 12.34 2.52 18.17
CA ASP A 77 11.76 2.92 19.44
C ASP A 77 12.66 3.94 20.19
N PRO A 78 12.19 4.52 21.32
CA PRO A 78 13.01 5.45 22.11
C PRO A 78 14.32 4.86 22.66
N ALA A 79 14.44 3.53 22.75
CA ALA A 79 15.67 2.84 23.16
C ALA A 79 16.61 2.57 21.99
N GLY A 80 16.20 2.91 20.75
CA GLY A 80 16.97 2.72 19.53
C GLY A 80 16.79 1.34 18.88
N LYS A 81 15.91 0.49 19.43
CA LYS A 81 15.60 -0.83 18.87
C LYS A 81 14.80 -0.67 17.59
N GLN A 82 15.07 -1.52 16.60
CA GLN A 82 14.32 -1.51 15.34
C GLN A 82 12.84 -1.84 15.59
N THR A 83 11.97 -1.07 14.95
CA THR A 83 10.51 -1.29 14.95
C THR A 83 9.95 -1.02 13.58
N PHE A 84 8.70 -1.41 13.32
CA PHE A 84 8.00 -0.95 12.15
C PHE A 84 6.51 -0.91 12.44
N TYR A 85 5.99 0.28 12.67
CA TYR A 85 4.56 0.47 12.86
C TYR A 85 4.14 1.87 12.45
N PHE A 86 2.87 2.00 12.09
CA PHE A 86 2.27 3.30 11.81
C PHE A 86 1.82 3.97 13.10
N LYS A 87 2.02 5.27 13.17
CA LYS A 87 1.42 6.14 14.17
C LYS A 87 0.59 7.18 13.43
N VAL A 88 -0.71 7.22 13.70
CA VAL A 88 -1.65 8.15 13.08
C VAL A 88 -2.23 9.03 14.18
N ASN A 89 -2.18 10.35 14.00
CA ASN A 89 -2.68 11.32 14.98
C ASN A 89 -2.10 11.11 16.38
N GLY A 90 -0.79 10.84 16.47
CA GLY A 90 -0.15 10.60 17.75
C GLY A 90 -0.25 9.17 18.29
N ARG A 91 -1.13 8.31 17.73
CA ARG A 91 -1.45 6.99 18.27
C ARG A 91 -0.91 5.85 17.42
N LYS A 92 -0.31 4.84 18.05
CA LYS A 92 0.11 3.60 17.38
C LYS A 92 -1.11 2.88 16.78
N VAL A 93 -1.01 2.54 15.50
CA VAL A 93 -2.02 1.82 14.71
C VAL A 93 -1.48 0.42 14.41
N LEU A 94 -2.21 -0.59 14.88
CA LEU A 94 -2.03 -1.97 14.44
C LEU A 94 -2.61 -2.13 13.04
N ILE A 95 -1.78 -2.60 12.11
CA ILE A 95 -2.15 -2.79 10.72
C ILE A 95 -2.81 -4.15 10.54
N HIS A 96 -4.05 -4.13 10.04
CA HIS A 96 -4.70 -5.26 9.38
C HIS A 96 -4.76 -4.86 7.90
N GLY A 97 -3.88 -5.42 7.08
CA GLY A 97 -3.73 -4.94 5.72
C GLY A 97 -3.68 -6.04 4.68
N GLU A 98 -3.80 -5.62 3.44
CA GLU A 98 -3.80 -6.48 2.25
C GLU A 98 -2.84 -5.94 1.18
N ASN A 99 -2.36 -6.80 0.28
CA ASN A 99 -1.69 -6.36 -0.94
C ASN A 99 -2.69 -6.36 -2.07
N HIS A 100 -2.86 -5.21 -2.70
CA HIS A 100 -3.68 -5.04 -3.88
C HIS A 100 -2.86 -5.25 -5.15
N ILE A 101 -3.43 -6.04 -6.04
CA ILE A 101 -2.98 -6.24 -7.41
C ILE A 101 -4.16 -5.89 -8.34
N PRO A 102 -3.92 -5.61 -9.62
CA PRO A 102 -5.01 -5.37 -10.57
C PRO A 102 -6.07 -6.49 -10.50
N LEU A 103 -7.35 -6.11 -10.50
CA LEU A 103 -8.45 -7.08 -10.39
C LEU A 103 -8.57 -7.98 -11.62
N ASP A 104 -8.06 -7.50 -12.75
CA ASP A 104 -8.08 -8.20 -14.03
C ASP A 104 -6.72 -8.09 -14.74
N TYR A 105 -6.44 -9.04 -15.61
CA TYR A 105 -5.24 -9.06 -16.46
C TYR A 105 -5.26 -7.93 -17.49
N ILE A 106 -6.45 -7.47 -17.90
CA ILE A 106 -6.68 -6.23 -18.64
C ILE A 106 -7.39 -5.26 -17.68
N LYS A 107 -6.64 -4.29 -17.13
CA LYS A 107 -7.15 -3.33 -16.11
C LYS A 107 -8.53 -2.75 -16.48
N CYS A 108 -8.76 -2.39 -17.73
CA CYS A 108 -10.01 -1.75 -18.16
C CYS A 108 -11.24 -2.67 -18.20
N TYR A 109 -11.10 -3.95 -17.91
CA TYR A 109 -12.23 -4.88 -17.78
C TYR A 109 -12.78 -4.97 -16.35
N ALA A 110 -12.03 -4.50 -15.35
CA ALA A 110 -12.53 -4.39 -14.00
C ALA A 110 -13.71 -3.39 -13.94
N THR A 111 -14.82 -3.83 -13.36
CA THR A 111 -16.05 -3.05 -13.25
C THR A 111 -16.21 -2.44 -11.86
N ASP A 112 -16.93 -1.33 -11.75
CA ASP A 112 -17.26 -0.70 -10.46
C ASP A 112 -17.89 -1.71 -9.49
N ALA A 113 -18.74 -2.62 -9.99
CA ALA A 113 -19.37 -3.66 -9.20
C ALA A 113 -18.38 -4.70 -8.62
N GLU A 114 -17.24 -4.92 -9.27
CA GLU A 114 -16.18 -5.78 -8.75
C GLU A 114 -15.36 -5.06 -7.68
N TYR A 115 -15.03 -3.78 -7.89
CA TYR A 115 -14.42 -2.95 -6.86
C TYR A 115 -15.32 -2.86 -5.62
N ASP A 116 -16.63 -2.65 -5.77
CA ASP A 116 -17.59 -2.63 -4.66
C ASP A 116 -17.58 -3.93 -3.86
N ARG A 117 -17.51 -5.08 -4.54
CA ARG A 117 -17.41 -6.38 -3.87
C ARG A 117 -16.11 -6.50 -3.09
N ILE A 118 -14.99 -6.08 -3.67
CA ILE A 118 -13.69 -6.10 -2.98
C ILE A 118 -13.72 -5.21 -1.75
N PHE A 119 -14.16 -3.95 -1.87
CA PHE A 119 -14.27 -3.05 -0.72
C PHE A 119 -15.19 -3.61 0.36
N LYS A 120 -16.32 -4.21 0.00
CA LYS A 120 -17.20 -4.88 0.97
C LYS A 120 -16.52 -6.05 1.69
N LEU A 121 -15.64 -6.79 1.02
CA LEU A 121 -14.84 -7.85 1.66
C LEU A 121 -13.82 -7.29 2.65
N LEU A 122 -13.33 -6.07 2.44
CA LEU A 122 -12.37 -5.39 3.32
C LEU A 122 -13.01 -4.84 4.60
N GLU A 123 -14.32 -4.58 4.60
CA GLU A 123 -15.06 -4.09 5.79
C GLU A 123 -15.03 -5.11 6.94
N ASN A 124 -15.35 -6.38 6.65
CA ASN A 124 -15.48 -7.44 7.66
C ASN A 124 -14.22 -7.71 8.50
N PRO A 125 -13.00 -7.81 7.91
CA PRO A 125 -11.77 -7.97 8.68
C PRO A 125 -11.28 -6.68 9.35
N ASN A 126 -11.99 -5.55 9.23
CA ASN A 126 -11.50 -4.23 9.61
C ASN A 126 -10.11 -3.94 8.99
N VAL A 127 -9.97 -4.20 7.69
CA VAL A 127 -8.75 -3.83 6.96
C VAL A 127 -8.60 -2.32 7.04
N ASN A 128 -7.41 -1.87 7.41
CA ASN A 128 -7.08 -0.47 7.63
C ASN A 128 -5.83 -0.02 6.87
N LEU A 129 -5.24 -0.90 6.06
CA LEU A 129 -4.20 -0.56 5.10
C LEU A 129 -4.27 -1.45 3.86
N ILE A 130 -4.12 -0.85 2.68
CA ILE A 130 -3.86 -1.56 1.45
C ILE A 130 -2.50 -1.12 0.91
N ARG A 131 -1.70 -2.10 0.50
CA ARG A 131 -0.49 -1.87 -0.28
C ARG A 131 -0.78 -2.03 -1.76
N ILE A 132 -0.64 -0.95 -2.53
CA ILE A 132 -0.63 -1.01 -4.00
C ILE A 132 0.74 -1.55 -4.41
N TRP A 133 0.78 -2.81 -4.85
CA TRP A 133 2.02 -3.54 -5.11
C TRP A 133 2.72 -3.05 -6.41
N GLY A 134 4.05 -2.98 -6.38
CA GLY A 134 4.89 -2.38 -7.42
C GLY A 134 4.96 -3.07 -8.79
N GLY A 135 4.30 -4.20 -9.02
CA GLY A 135 4.10 -4.70 -10.40
C GLY A 135 2.65 -4.61 -10.87
N GLY A 136 1.83 -3.86 -10.14
CA GLY A 136 0.45 -3.55 -10.49
C GLY A 136 0.36 -2.28 -11.34
N VAL A 137 -0.70 -1.51 -11.10
CA VAL A 137 -1.02 -0.27 -11.82
C VAL A 137 -1.51 0.79 -10.84
N VAL A 138 -1.48 2.05 -11.25
CA VAL A 138 -2.17 3.12 -10.51
C VAL A 138 -3.67 2.91 -10.62
N GLU A 139 -4.37 2.92 -9.49
CA GLU A 139 -5.83 2.88 -9.47
C GLU A 139 -6.47 4.23 -9.83
N GLU A 140 -7.76 4.21 -10.11
CA GLU A 140 -8.55 5.42 -10.39
C GLU A 140 -8.83 6.24 -9.14
N ASP A 141 -9.20 7.51 -9.29
CA ASP A 141 -9.45 8.42 -8.15
C ASP A 141 -10.56 7.89 -7.23
N SER A 142 -11.60 7.27 -7.81
CA SER A 142 -12.70 6.62 -7.09
C SER A 142 -12.23 5.53 -6.12
N TYR A 143 -11.14 4.82 -6.44
CA TYR A 143 -10.56 3.82 -5.53
C TYR A 143 -9.98 4.49 -4.28
N TYR A 144 -9.23 5.57 -4.45
CA TYR A 144 -8.63 6.30 -3.34
C TYR A 144 -9.68 7.06 -2.53
N GLU A 145 -10.70 7.64 -3.19
CA GLU A 145 -11.86 8.24 -2.52
C GLU A 145 -12.59 7.23 -1.64
N ARG A 146 -12.76 5.99 -2.13
CA ARG A 146 -13.35 4.92 -1.33
C ARG A 146 -12.49 4.56 -0.12
N CYS A 147 -11.16 4.53 -0.30
CA CYS A 147 -10.22 4.34 0.82
C CYS A 147 -10.27 5.50 1.83
N ASP A 148 -10.40 6.74 1.36
CA ASP A 148 -10.60 7.93 2.19
C ASP A 148 -11.86 7.78 3.05
N GLU A 149 -12.98 7.36 2.46
CA GLU A 149 -14.25 7.18 3.16
C GLU A 149 -14.21 6.03 4.18
N MET A 150 -13.57 4.92 3.82
CA MET A 150 -13.52 3.72 4.64
C MET A 150 -12.47 3.76 5.75
N GLY A 151 -11.56 4.75 5.74
CA GLY A 151 -10.47 4.80 6.69
C GLY A 151 -9.34 3.80 6.37
N ILE A 152 -9.11 3.50 5.10
CA ILE A 152 -8.07 2.55 4.67
C ILE A 152 -6.83 3.33 4.26
N LEU A 153 -5.70 3.11 4.94
CA LEU A 153 -4.41 3.71 4.59
C LEU A 153 -3.88 3.12 3.27
N ILE A 154 -3.21 3.95 2.47
CA ILE A 154 -2.54 3.49 1.24
C ILE A 154 -1.03 3.54 1.41
N TRP A 155 -0.41 2.37 1.31
CA TRP A 155 1.01 2.21 0.98
C TRP A 155 1.10 2.09 -0.54
N HIS A 156 1.87 2.97 -1.19
CA HIS A 156 1.98 2.99 -2.65
C HIS A 156 3.42 2.73 -3.11
N ASP A 157 3.64 1.67 -3.89
CA ASP A 157 4.92 1.37 -4.54
C ASP A 157 5.05 2.14 -5.87
N MET A 158 6.22 2.72 -6.17
CA MET A 158 6.50 3.47 -7.41
C MET A 158 6.84 2.56 -8.61
N PHE A 159 6.06 1.49 -8.80
CA PHE A 159 6.11 0.48 -9.87
C PHE A 159 7.47 -0.09 -10.29
N LEU A 160 8.42 -0.15 -9.36
CA LEU A 160 9.56 -1.05 -9.48
C LEU A 160 9.23 -2.36 -8.76
N HIS A 161 9.46 -3.51 -9.39
CA HIS A 161 9.26 -4.81 -8.77
C HIS A 161 10.30 -5.83 -9.22
N SER A 162 10.78 -6.66 -8.28
CA SER A 162 11.45 -7.97 -8.41
C SER A 162 12.36 -8.17 -9.63
N ASN A 163 12.95 -7.09 -10.15
CA ASN A 163 13.72 -7.03 -11.38
C ASN A 163 14.72 -5.87 -11.33
N THR A 164 15.71 -5.93 -12.23
CA THR A 164 16.67 -4.85 -12.47
C THR A 164 16.13 -3.82 -13.45
N TYR A 165 16.54 -2.56 -13.31
CA TYR A 165 16.09 -1.46 -14.18
C TYR A 165 17.27 -0.61 -14.68
N PRO A 166 17.17 -0.04 -15.89
CA PRO A 166 18.29 0.64 -16.54
C PRO A 166 18.52 2.07 -16.00
N ASP A 167 18.96 2.20 -14.75
CA ASP A 167 19.28 3.47 -14.08
C ASP A 167 20.52 4.21 -14.65
N TYR A 168 21.23 3.59 -15.59
CA TYR A 168 22.31 4.19 -16.37
C TYR A 168 21.80 4.95 -17.59
N ASP A 169 20.59 4.66 -18.05
CA ASP A 169 19.97 5.30 -19.20
C ASP A 169 19.28 6.61 -18.75
N PRO A 170 19.76 7.78 -19.18
CA PRO A 170 19.17 9.06 -18.82
C PRO A 170 17.73 9.23 -19.31
N GLU A 171 17.37 8.67 -20.48
CA GLU A 171 16.02 8.79 -21.04
C GLU A 171 15.04 7.95 -20.23
N PHE A 172 15.38 6.70 -19.96
CA PHE A 172 14.59 5.84 -19.09
C PHE A 172 14.43 6.46 -17.69
N SER A 173 15.53 6.97 -17.13
CA SER A 173 15.52 7.59 -15.80
C SER A 173 14.64 8.83 -15.75
N ALA A 174 14.71 9.69 -16.77
CA ALA A 174 13.85 10.87 -16.85
C ALA A 174 12.37 10.49 -16.98
N ASN A 175 12.06 9.48 -17.82
CA ASN A 175 10.70 8.99 -17.99
C ASN A 175 10.14 8.38 -16.70
N PHE A 176 10.91 7.51 -16.03
CA PHE A 176 10.52 6.91 -14.76
C PHE A 176 10.28 7.98 -13.68
N MET A 177 11.16 8.99 -13.57
CA MET A 177 10.97 10.04 -12.57
C MET A 177 9.77 10.95 -12.88
N ALA A 178 9.44 11.15 -14.16
CA ALA A 178 8.20 11.84 -14.55
C ALA A 178 6.96 11.03 -14.17
N GLU A 179 7.00 9.70 -14.32
CA GLU A 179 5.94 8.80 -13.88
C GLU A 179 5.75 8.84 -12.36
N VAL A 180 6.84 8.71 -11.58
CA VAL A 180 6.82 8.83 -10.11
C VAL A 180 6.21 10.16 -9.67
N GLU A 181 6.62 11.28 -10.28
CA GLU A 181 6.02 12.59 -10.00
C GLU A 181 4.52 12.62 -10.31
N GLY A 182 4.11 12.05 -11.44
CA GLY A 182 2.71 11.93 -11.84
C GLY A 182 1.87 11.14 -10.83
N ILE A 183 2.38 9.99 -10.38
CA ILE A 183 1.73 9.13 -9.38
C ILE A 183 1.55 9.89 -8.07
N ILE A 184 2.63 10.46 -7.53
CA ILE A 184 2.56 11.21 -6.27
C ILE A 184 1.57 12.37 -6.39
N ARG A 185 1.57 13.11 -7.51
CA ARG A 185 0.64 14.23 -7.73
C ARG A 185 -0.81 13.80 -7.83
N LYS A 186 -1.09 12.63 -8.42
CA LYS A 186 -2.43 12.04 -8.50
C LYS A 186 -2.92 11.58 -7.13
N VAL A 187 -2.06 10.93 -6.34
CA VAL A 187 -2.49 10.28 -5.08
C VAL A 187 -2.45 11.23 -3.87
N ARG A 188 -1.55 12.23 -3.84
CA ARG A 188 -1.40 13.17 -2.70
C ARG A 188 -2.64 13.97 -2.27
N PRO A 189 -3.67 14.23 -3.11
CA PRO A 189 -4.88 14.88 -2.63
C PRO A 189 -5.73 13.98 -1.71
N HIS A 190 -5.53 12.67 -1.76
CA HIS A 190 -6.27 11.70 -0.96
C HIS A 190 -5.67 11.55 0.43
N VAL A 191 -6.51 11.71 1.45
CA VAL A 191 -6.06 11.62 2.84
C VAL A 191 -5.56 10.21 3.16
N CYS A 192 -6.00 9.16 2.46
CA CYS A 192 -5.59 7.79 2.66
C CYS A 192 -4.09 7.58 2.41
N PHE A 193 -3.43 8.40 1.56
CA PHE A 193 -2.03 8.20 1.18
C PHE A 193 -1.08 8.30 2.36
N ALA A 194 -0.51 7.16 2.77
CA ALA A 194 0.12 6.99 4.07
C ALA A 194 1.61 6.67 4.01
N LEU A 195 2.08 6.07 2.91
CA LEU A 195 3.47 5.66 2.75
C LEU A 195 3.85 5.61 1.28
N ILE A 196 4.94 6.29 0.94
CA ILE A 196 5.59 6.22 -0.36
C ILE A 196 6.65 5.13 -0.30
N CYS A 197 6.62 4.20 -1.24
CA CYS A 197 7.56 3.09 -1.32
C CYS A 197 8.24 3.08 -2.69
N GLY A 198 9.57 2.95 -2.73
CA GLY A 198 10.31 2.98 -3.99
C GLY A 198 10.07 1.76 -4.90
N GLY A 199 9.84 0.57 -4.34
CA GLY A 199 9.62 -0.64 -5.14
C GLY A 199 9.33 -1.90 -4.33
N ASN A 200 9.44 -3.07 -4.95
CA ASN A 200 9.20 -4.37 -4.33
C ASN A 200 10.35 -5.34 -4.57
N GLU A 201 10.92 -5.92 -3.50
CA GLU A 201 11.84 -7.07 -3.47
C GLU A 201 13.11 -7.00 -4.31
N GLN A 202 13.47 -5.85 -4.86
CA GLN A 202 14.70 -5.71 -5.61
C GLN A 202 15.92 -5.84 -4.69
N GLN A 203 15.85 -5.27 -3.48
CA GLN A 203 16.92 -5.40 -2.48
C GLN A 203 17.07 -6.86 -2.03
N GLU A 204 15.95 -7.56 -1.81
CA GLU A 204 15.95 -9.00 -1.54
C GLU A 204 16.54 -9.78 -2.72
N GLY A 205 16.19 -9.43 -3.95
CA GLY A 205 16.76 -10.03 -5.16
C GLY A 205 18.29 -9.89 -5.22
N TRP A 206 18.79 -8.69 -4.91
CA TRP A 206 20.22 -8.41 -4.81
C TRP A 206 20.89 -9.23 -3.70
N ASP A 207 20.29 -9.30 -2.52
CA ASP A 207 20.90 -9.90 -1.34
C ASP A 207 20.79 -11.43 -1.30
N GLU A 208 19.69 -12.00 -1.80
CA GLU A 208 19.29 -13.39 -1.55
C GLU A 208 19.06 -14.23 -2.82
N TRP A 209 18.69 -13.64 -3.97
CA TRP A 209 18.33 -14.40 -5.18
C TRP A 209 19.52 -14.63 -6.14
N GLY A 210 20.75 -14.42 -5.66
CA GLY A 210 21.98 -14.69 -6.42
C GLY A 210 22.33 -13.64 -7.47
N TRP A 211 21.65 -12.49 -7.51
CA TRP A 211 21.92 -11.42 -8.48
C TRP A 211 23.36 -10.89 -8.41
N LYS A 212 23.93 -10.77 -7.20
CA LYS A 212 25.34 -10.40 -6.97
C LYS A 212 26.35 -11.28 -7.73
N GLY A 213 25.99 -12.54 -8.01
CA GLY A 213 26.86 -13.45 -8.74
C GLY A 213 26.77 -13.30 -10.26
N ASN A 214 25.69 -12.71 -10.77
CA ASN A 214 25.37 -12.62 -12.20
C ASN A 214 25.48 -11.21 -12.77
N LEU A 215 25.52 -10.18 -11.92
CA LEU A 215 25.52 -8.77 -12.28
C LEU A 215 26.74 -8.07 -11.69
N ASP A 216 27.27 -7.10 -12.43
CA ASP A 216 28.41 -6.28 -11.98
C ASP A 216 27.99 -5.22 -10.95
N ARG A 217 26.73 -4.81 -10.96
CA ARG A 217 26.13 -3.88 -9.98
C ARG A 217 24.62 -4.08 -9.86
N PHE A 218 24.02 -3.41 -8.87
CA PHE A 218 22.59 -3.44 -8.64
C PHE A 218 21.84 -2.43 -9.52
N TYR A 219 21.56 -2.81 -10.76
CA TYR A 219 20.79 -1.99 -11.70
C TYR A 219 19.38 -1.64 -11.16
N GLY A 220 19.12 -0.35 -11.00
CA GLY A 220 17.83 0.20 -10.57
C GLY A 220 17.81 0.67 -9.11
N ASP A 221 18.87 0.41 -8.35
CA ASP A 221 18.97 0.80 -6.94
C ASP A 221 18.92 2.32 -6.75
N LYS A 222 19.53 3.05 -7.68
CA LYS A 222 19.53 4.51 -7.74
C LYS A 222 18.12 5.11 -7.72
N PHE A 223 17.14 4.43 -8.33
CA PHE A 223 15.77 4.95 -8.37
C PHE A 223 15.19 5.10 -6.96
N PHE A 224 15.23 4.05 -6.15
CA PHE A 224 14.62 4.06 -4.82
C PHE A 224 15.57 4.53 -3.70
N ASN A 225 16.89 4.50 -3.89
CA ASN A 225 17.82 4.99 -2.89
C ASN A 225 18.21 6.47 -3.06
N GLU A 226 18.23 7.00 -4.29
CA GLU A 226 18.77 8.33 -4.58
C GLU A 226 17.75 9.29 -5.20
N LEU A 227 16.94 8.83 -6.16
CA LEU A 227 16.12 9.72 -6.99
C LEU A 227 14.71 9.96 -6.45
N THR A 228 14.01 8.90 -6.03
CA THR A 228 12.66 9.01 -5.46
C THR A 228 12.60 9.73 -4.10
N PRO A 229 13.52 9.50 -3.13
CA PRO A 229 13.44 10.15 -1.82
C PRO A 229 13.38 11.69 -1.85
N PRO A 230 14.26 12.42 -2.57
CA PRO A 230 14.20 13.88 -2.61
C PRO A 230 12.95 14.39 -3.33
N LEU A 231 12.45 13.66 -4.34
CA LEU A 231 11.19 14.01 -5.01
C LEU A 231 9.99 13.83 -4.06
N ALA A 232 9.93 12.72 -3.34
CA ALA A 232 8.91 12.45 -2.33
C ALA A 232 8.90 13.52 -1.24
N ALA A 233 10.08 13.86 -0.69
CA ALA A 233 10.21 14.91 0.32
C ALA A 233 9.78 16.30 -0.19
N LYS A 234 10.01 16.60 -1.48
CA LYS A 234 9.56 17.85 -2.10
C LYS A 234 8.04 17.90 -2.28
N LEU A 235 7.41 16.80 -2.70
CA LEU A 235 5.99 16.78 -3.08
C LEU A 235 5.05 16.46 -1.90
N CYS A 236 5.53 15.68 -0.93
CA CYS A 236 4.78 15.18 0.22
C CYS A 236 5.71 15.10 1.46
N PRO A 237 6.19 16.24 1.99
CA PRO A 237 7.16 16.28 3.10
C PRO A 237 6.66 15.59 4.38
N ASP A 238 5.35 15.50 4.57
CA ASP A 238 4.72 14.90 5.75
C ASP A 238 4.49 13.39 5.63
N LEU A 239 4.79 12.78 4.48
CA LEU A 239 4.62 11.35 4.28
C LEU A 239 5.94 10.59 4.50
N PRO A 240 5.91 9.45 5.21
CA PRO A 240 7.07 8.59 5.32
C PRO A 240 7.44 7.99 3.95
N TYR A 241 8.73 7.74 3.79
CA TYR A 241 9.31 7.03 2.65
C TYR A 241 10.04 5.76 3.09
N ILE A 242 9.91 4.70 2.29
CA ILE A 242 10.75 3.51 2.35
C ILE A 242 11.31 3.16 0.96
N PRO A 243 12.56 2.69 0.88
CA PRO A 243 13.21 2.42 -0.41
C PRO A 243 12.65 1.17 -1.09
N ASN A 244 12.86 -0.01 -0.49
CA ASN A 244 12.55 -1.28 -1.15
C ASN A 244 12.27 -2.38 -0.11
N PRO A 245 11.00 -2.68 0.22
CA PRO A 245 10.59 -3.82 1.04
C PRO A 245 10.84 -5.18 0.36
N PRO A 246 11.18 -6.26 1.09
CA PRO A 246 11.55 -6.24 2.50
C PRO A 246 12.89 -5.50 2.70
N SER A 247 12.98 -4.76 3.80
CA SER A 247 14.16 -3.96 4.14
C SER A 247 14.57 -4.24 5.59
N GLY A 248 15.86 -4.17 5.90
CA GLY A 248 16.38 -4.49 7.24
C GLY A 248 17.67 -5.32 7.27
N GLY A 249 18.12 -5.82 6.12
CA GLY A 249 19.38 -6.56 5.98
C GLY A 249 19.30 -8.03 6.43
N PRO A 250 20.33 -8.84 6.11
CA PRO A 250 20.33 -10.27 6.41
C PRO A 250 20.66 -10.58 7.88
N ALA A 251 19.78 -11.35 8.52
CA ALA A 251 19.97 -12.34 9.60
C ALA A 251 20.85 -12.07 10.85
N GLN A 252 21.63 -10.99 10.96
CA GLN A 252 22.37 -10.69 12.18
C GLN A 252 21.50 -9.84 13.10
N ALA A 253 20.83 -10.53 14.05
CA ALA A 253 20.07 -10.02 15.19
C ALA A 253 18.53 -10.04 15.13
N GLY A 254 17.89 -10.70 14.15
CA GLY A 254 16.43 -10.90 14.20
C GLY A 254 15.61 -9.60 14.17
N GLU A 255 16.20 -8.51 13.70
CA GLU A 255 15.63 -7.16 13.71
C GLU A 255 15.21 -6.70 12.31
N PHE A 256 14.13 -7.27 11.78
CA PHE A 256 13.60 -6.86 10.47
C PHE A 256 12.71 -5.61 10.59
N LEU A 257 12.87 -4.66 9.66
CA LEU A 257 11.93 -3.54 9.51
C LEU A 257 10.66 -4.04 8.80
N SER A 258 10.78 -4.80 7.72
CA SER A 258 9.66 -5.49 7.09
C SER A 258 10.12 -6.84 6.52
N ILE A 259 9.26 -7.87 6.61
CA ILE A 259 9.59 -9.24 6.19
C ILE A 259 8.60 -9.71 5.12
N HIS A 260 9.11 -10.42 4.12
CA HIS A 260 8.29 -11.27 3.26
C HIS A 260 8.47 -12.74 3.69
N ILE A 261 7.52 -13.29 4.44
CA ILE A 261 7.57 -14.71 4.83
C ILE A 261 6.93 -15.58 3.76
N LYS A 262 7.77 -16.16 2.90
CA LYS A 262 7.35 -17.16 1.90
C LYS A 262 7.22 -18.52 2.59
N ALA A 263 6.00 -18.96 2.88
CA ALA A 263 5.73 -20.27 3.48
C ALA A 263 5.19 -21.26 2.44
N HIS A 264 5.90 -22.36 2.20
CA HIS A 264 5.41 -23.46 1.36
C HIS A 264 4.55 -24.41 2.22
N ILE A 265 3.23 -24.40 2.03
CA ILE A 265 2.35 -25.41 2.63
C ILE A 265 2.24 -26.58 1.64
N PHE A 266 2.85 -27.72 1.96
CA PHE A 266 2.56 -28.97 1.25
C PHE A 266 1.25 -29.55 1.78
N LEU A 267 0.21 -29.54 0.95
CA LEU A 267 -0.98 -30.35 1.20
C LEU A 267 -0.66 -31.78 0.74
N GLU A 268 -0.37 -32.68 1.66
CA GLU A 268 -0.20 -34.11 1.35
C GLU A 268 -1.42 -34.65 0.60
N GLY A 269 -1.19 -35.19 -0.61
CA GLY A 269 -2.22 -35.89 -1.40
C GLY A 269 -2.65 -35.22 -2.71
N LEU A 270 -2.19 -34.01 -3.02
CA LEU A 270 -2.35 -33.37 -4.34
C LEU A 270 -0.97 -33.28 -5.01
N GLY A 271 -0.82 -33.84 -6.22
CA GLY A 271 0.39 -33.71 -7.02
C GLY A 271 0.75 -32.24 -7.37
N PRO A 272 1.79 -32.03 -8.19
CA PRO A 272 2.89 -31.12 -7.90
C PRO A 272 2.45 -29.72 -7.42
N GLY A 273 2.79 -29.45 -6.16
CA GLY A 273 3.17 -28.15 -5.61
C GLY A 273 2.22 -26.97 -5.81
N ILE A 274 1.32 -26.75 -4.84
CA ILE A 274 0.76 -25.42 -4.64
C ILE A 274 1.82 -24.57 -3.93
N THR A 275 2.41 -23.61 -4.63
CA THR A 275 3.28 -22.61 -4.01
C THR A 275 2.41 -21.54 -3.37
N PHE A 276 2.42 -21.49 -2.04
CA PHE A 276 1.82 -20.40 -1.27
C PHE A 276 2.86 -19.28 -1.14
N VAL A 277 2.55 -18.10 -1.68
CA VAL A 277 3.33 -16.89 -1.40
C VAL A 277 2.56 -16.09 -0.36
N GLY A 278 2.86 -16.37 0.90
CA GLY A 278 2.49 -15.48 1.99
C GLY A 278 3.36 -14.23 1.95
N LEU A 279 2.75 -13.06 2.15
CA LEU A 279 3.45 -11.96 2.80
C LEU A 279 3.15 -12.10 4.30
N ALA A 280 4.07 -11.74 5.19
CA ALA A 280 3.71 -11.59 6.60
C ALA A 280 4.72 -10.75 7.37
N GLY A 281 4.16 -9.86 8.20
CA GLY A 281 4.63 -9.62 9.55
C GLY A 281 5.57 -8.43 9.76
N PHE A 282 5.14 -7.53 10.64
CA PHE A 282 6.00 -6.57 11.33
C PHE A 282 6.29 -7.09 12.75
N GLY A 283 7.56 -7.28 13.13
CA GLY A 283 7.95 -7.48 14.53
C GLY A 283 9.24 -8.28 14.78
N ASN A 284 9.99 -7.86 15.82
CA ASN A 284 11.07 -8.63 16.45
C ASN A 284 10.51 -9.71 17.39
N GLU A 285 11.39 -10.64 17.79
CA GLU A 285 11.25 -11.92 18.54
C GLU A 285 10.18 -12.11 19.65
N GLU A 286 9.35 -11.13 20.02
CA GLU A 286 8.25 -11.30 21.01
C GLU A 286 6.83 -11.33 20.43
N GLY A 287 6.69 -11.88 19.23
CA GLY A 287 5.40 -12.26 18.66
C GLY A 287 4.92 -11.34 17.56
N VAL A 288 4.70 -11.95 16.40
CA VAL A 288 3.99 -11.37 15.26
C VAL A 288 2.59 -10.95 15.72
N ARG A 289 2.33 -9.65 15.84
CA ARG A 289 1.01 -9.13 16.28
C ARG A 289 0.17 -8.52 15.16
N GLY A 290 0.65 -8.51 13.92
CA GLY A 290 -0.11 -8.15 12.73
C GLY A 290 0.58 -8.66 11.47
N ALA A 291 -0.16 -9.34 10.60
CA ALA A 291 0.33 -9.87 9.34
C ALA A 291 -0.57 -9.40 8.19
N ILE A 292 0.05 -8.89 7.14
CA ILE A 292 -0.59 -8.69 5.84
C ILE A 292 -0.39 -10.00 5.08
N VAL A 293 -1.43 -10.84 4.96
CA VAL A 293 -1.30 -12.19 4.38
C VAL A 293 -1.89 -12.22 2.98
N LYS A 294 -1.04 -12.25 1.95
CA LYS A 294 -1.47 -12.57 0.59
C LYS A 294 -1.88 -14.04 0.52
N ILE A 295 -3.15 -14.31 0.20
CA ILE A 295 -3.65 -15.64 -0.17
C ILE A 295 -4.07 -15.58 -1.63
N THR A 296 -3.29 -16.18 -2.53
CA THR A 296 -3.66 -16.30 -3.95
C THR A 296 -4.02 -17.75 -4.24
N PRO A 297 -5.30 -18.11 -4.43
CA PRO A 297 -5.66 -19.41 -4.99
C PRO A 297 -5.23 -19.46 -6.46
N VAL A 298 -4.41 -20.44 -6.83
CA VAL A 298 -4.14 -20.74 -8.24
C VAL A 298 -5.30 -21.59 -8.76
N VAL A 299 -6.20 -20.98 -9.53
CA VAL A 299 -7.17 -21.73 -10.35
C VAL A 299 -6.51 -21.96 -11.70
N THR A 300 -6.01 -23.16 -11.93
CA THR A 300 -5.58 -23.57 -13.28
C THR A 300 -6.81 -23.77 -14.15
N PHE A 301 -6.99 -22.94 -15.17
CA PHE A 301 -7.93 -23.22 -16.25
C PHE A 301 -7.35 -24.30 -17.15
N THR A 302 -7.77 -25.55 -16.96
CA THR A 302 -7.55 -26.60 -17.94
C THR A 302 -8.74 -26.64 -18.89
N ASP A 303 -8.54 -26.14 -20.11
CA ASP A 303 -9.28 -26.40 -21.35
C ASP A 303 -10.83 -26.40 -21.26
N CYS A 304 -11.47 -25.42 -21.92
CA CYS A 304 -12.91 -25.12 -21.91
C CYS A 304 -13.89 -26.25 -22.33
N ARG A 305 -13.53 -27.54 -22.37
CA ARG A 305 -14.45 -28.60 -22.81
C ARG A 305 -14.42 -29.95 -22.09
N ARG A 306 -13.52 -30.27 -21.16
CA ARG A 306 -13.53 -31.61 -20.52
C ARG A 306 -13.04 -31.62 -19.07
N LEU A 307 -13.98 -31.79 -18.14
CA LEU A 307 -13.69 -32.23 -16.77
C LEU A 307 -13.59 -33.76 -16.76
N ALA A 308 -12.40 -34.31 -16.53
CA ALA A 308 -12.22 -35.74 -16.27
C ALA A 308 -11.56 -35.90 -14.89
N VAL A 309 -12.29 -36.49 -13.95
CA VAL A 309 -11.79 -36.83 -12.61
C VAL A 309 -11.24 -38.25 -12.68
N HIS A 310 -9.93 -38.42 -12.47
CA HIS A 310 -9.33 -39.72 -12.22
C HIS A 310 -8.78 -39.75 -10.80
N ALA A 311 -9.31 -40.66 -9.98
CA ALA A 311 -8.78 -41.00 -8.67
C ALA A 311 -7.88 -42.23 -8.78
N ALA A 312 -6.68 -42.16 -8.20
CA ALA A 312 -5.86 -43.34 -7.92
C ALA A 312 -5.33 -43.27 -6.49
N VAL A 313 -5.53 -44.36 -5.74
CA VAL A 313 -5.08 -44.54 -4.36
C VAL A 313 -3.75 -45.30 -4.36
N GLY A 314 -2.76 -44.79 -3.63
CA GLY A 314 -1.50 -45.50 -3.34
C GLY A 314 -0.86 -44.91 -2.08
N GLY A 315 -0.57 -45.77 -1.09
CA GLY A 315 -0.26 -45.36 0.28
C GLY A 315 1.20 -45.45 0.73
N VAL A 316 1.37 -44.96 1.97
CA VAL A 316 2.37 -45.24 3.03
C VAL A 316 3.75 -44.56 2.95
N GLY A 317 4.05 -43.74 3.98
CA GLY A 317 5.41 -43.39 4.41
C GLY A 317 5.50 -42.25 5.44
N ASN A 318 5.60 -42.59 6.73
CA ASN A 318 5.69 -41.71 7.92
C ASN A 318 6.74 -40.57 7.87
N ILE A 319 6.36 -39.33 8.24
CA ILE A 319 7.19 -38.40 9.05
C ILE A 319 6.30 -37.56 10.01
N GLY A 320 6.59 -37.68 11.32
CA GLY A 320 6.39 -36.70 12.41
C GLY A 320 5.11 -35.85 12.49
N LYS A 321 4.14 -36.28 13.31
CA LYS A 321 2.98 -35.48 13.75
C LYS A 321 3.39 -34.21 14.52
N ILE A 322 3.02 -33.03 14.02
CA ILE A 322 2.76 -31.86 14.87
C ILE A 322 1.26 -31.84 15.17
N ARG A 323 0.92 -31.84 16.45
CA ARG A 323 -0.44 -31.96 16.98
C ARG A 323 -1.06 -30.57 17.06
N THR A 324 -1.98 -30.23 16.16
CA THR A 324 -2.91 -29.11 16.35
C THR A 324 -4.24 -29.66 16.86
N GLU A 325 -4.54 -29.37 18.13
CA GLU A 325 -5.84 -29.65 18.74
C GLU A 325 -6.88 -28.67 18.18
N PHE A 326 -7.75 -29.14 17.30
CA PHE A 326 -9.05 -28.51 17.07
C PHE A 326 -10.12 -29.31 17.80
N GLY A 327 -10.71 -28.67 18.82
CA GLY A 327 -11.82 -29.20 19.59
C GLY A 327 -13.03 -29.50 18.68
N ARG A 328 -13.48 -30.75 18.72
CA ARG A 328 -14.80 -31.16 18.23
C ARG A 328 -15.88 -30.50 19.08
N GLN A 329 -16.80 -29.76 18.47
CA GLN A 329 -18.19 -29.77 18.91
C GLN A 329 -19.01 -30.59 17.92
N ARG A 330 -19.73 -31.58 18.45
CA ARG A 330 -20.63 -32.48 17.72
C ARG A 330 -21.96 -31.77 17.44
N GLY A 331 -22.48 -31.99 16.24
CA GLY A 331 -23.90 -32.05 15.90
C GLY A 331 -24.08 -33.25 14.99
#